data_AF-A0A9D6T4R8-F1
#
_entry.id   AF-A0A9D6T4R8-F1
#
_cell.length_a   1.000
_cell.length_b   1.000
_cell.length_c   1.000
_cell.angle_alpha   90.00
_cell.angle_beta   90.00
_cell.angle_gamma   90.00
#
_symmetry.space_group_name_H-M   'P 1'
#
loop_
_entity.id
_entity.type
_entity.pdbx_description
1 polymer ?
#
loop_
_entity_poly.entity_id
_entity_poly.type
_entity_poly.pdbx_seq_one_letter_code
_entity_poly.pdbx_strand_id
1 'polypeptide(L)'
;MTEPTPVVRRDAAVSRIRATRAELQEALERMSAEDAFKGSEWSVADAMRHIGGRSGYITWAERLVKEGNLDFPSFPSWDEAWKRMINQTLEAFEDAAKFVESLSADDLLKAGKRRGEAVTVADLVEGIAAHYEEHVKQIRGEIKPRLGFS
;
A
#
# COMPACT_ATOMS: atom_id res chain seq x y z
N MET A 1 19.31 -15.00 -22.74
CA MET A 1 18.83 -13.62 -22.46
C MET A 1 19.66 -13.10 -21.30
N THR A 2 20.19 -11.88 -21.37
CA THR A 2 20.92 -11.25 -20.27
C THR A 2 19.92 -10.77 -19.20
N GLU A 3 20.28 -10.92 -17.93
CA GLU A 3 19.49 -10.38 -16.81
C GLU A 3 19.25 -8.86 -16.99
N PRO A 4 18.04 -8.36 -16.69
CA PRO A 4 17.75 -6.93 -16.78
C PRO A 4 18.61 -6.14 -15.79
N THR A 5 18.99 -4.93 -16.18
CA THR A 5 19.77 -4.05 -15.30
C THR A 5 18.94 -3.62 -14.09
N PRO A 6 19.56 -3.24 -12.95
CA PRO A 6 18.83 -2.77 -11.78
C PRO A 6 17.87 -1.61 -12.08
N VAL A 7 18.26 -0.72 -13.00
CA VAL A 7 17.43 0.42 -13.43
C VAL A 7 16.17 -0.05 -14.17
N VAL A 8 16.31 -1.03 -15.09
CA VAL A 8 15.16 -1.62 -15.78
C VAL A 8 14.21 -2.31 -14.80
N ARG A 9 14.77 -3.01 -13.79
CA ARG A 9 14.00 -3.64 -12.71
C ARG A 9 13.22 -2.61 -11.88
N ARG A 10 13.86 -1.48 -11.51
CA ARG A 10 13.22 -0.34 -10.83
C ARG A 10 12.05 0.21 -11.64
N ASP A 11 12.26 0.53 -12.92
CA ASP A 11 11.24 1.16 -13.77
C ASP A 11 10.03 0.23 -13.99
N ALA A 12 10.29 -1.07 -14.12
CA ALA A 12 9.25 -2.09 -14.16
C ALA A 12 8.45 -2.14 -12.83
N ALA A 13 9.14 -2.09 -11.69
CA ALA A 13 8.48 -2.06 -10.38
C ALA A 13 7.62 -0.80 -10.18
N VAL A 14 8.10 0.39 -10.57
CA VAL A 14 7.30 1.63 -10.52
C VAL A 14 6.02 1.50 -11.36
N SER A 15 6.15 0.95 -12.57
CA SER A 15 5.00 0.73 -13.46
C SER A 15 3.99 -0.24 -12.85
N ARG A 16 4.47 -1.33 -12.24
CA ARG A 16 3.63 -2.30 -11.51
C ARG A 16 2.92 -1.65 -10.32
N ILE A 17 3.63 -0.91 -9.46
CA ILE A 17 3.03 -0.20 -8.32
C ILE A 17 1.91 0.74 -8.78
N ARG A 18 2.14 1.53 -9.83
CA ARG A 18 1.13 2.45 -10.38
C ARG A 18 -0.07 1.73 -10.99
N ALA A 19 0.15 0.61 -11.70
CA ALA A 19 -0.91 -0.22 -12.23
C ALA A 19 -1.76 -0.84 -11.11
N THR A 20 -1.12 -1.44 -10.11
CA THR A 20 -1.79 -2.04 -8.95
C THR A 20 -2.57 -1.01 -8.13
N ARG A 21 -2.07 0.23 -8.01
CA ARG A 21 -2.83 1.34 -7.42
C ARG A 21 -4.14 1.59 -8.17
N ALA A 22 -4.10 1.60 -9.51
CA ALA A 22 -5.29 1.80 -10.34
C ALA A 22 -6.27 0.63 -10.20
N GLU A 23 -5.77 -0.61 -10.18
CA GLU A 23 -6.58 -1.80 -9.96
C GLU A 23 -7.25 -1.83 -8.58
N LEU A 24 -6.56 -1.35 -7.54
CA LEU A 24 -7.13 -1.19 -6.20
C LEU A 24 -8.23 -0.13 -6.23
N GLN A 25 -7.97 1.03 -6.83
CA GLN A 25 -8.95 2.11 -6.93
C GLN A 25 -10.24 1.62 -7.63
N GLU A 26 -10.12 0.90 -8.74
CA GLU A 26 -11.24 0.26 -9.44
C GLU A 26 -11.95 -0.77 -8.55
N ALA A 27 -11.19 -1.64 -7.86
CA ALA A 27 -11.75 -2.68 -7.00
C ALA A 27 -12.62 -2.12 -5.86
N LEU A 28 -12.25 -0.94 -5.35
CA LEU A 28 -12.96 -0.25 -4.27
C LEU A 28 -14.10 0.65 -4.75
N GLU A 29 -14.24 0.84 -6.07
CA GLU A 29 -15.32 1.65 -6.62
C GLU A 29 -16.68 1.07 -6.18
N ARG A 30 -17.56 1.94 -5.67
CA ARG A 30 -18.92 1.60 -5.19
C ARG A 30 -18.99 0.73 -3.94
N MET A 31 -17.86 0.44 -3.28
CA MET A 31 -17.86 -0.28 -2.01
C MET A 31 -18.32 0.65 -0.87
N SER A 32 -19.37 0.24 -0.15
CA SER A 32 -19.85 0.95 1.03
C SER A 32 -18.93 0.71 2.24
N ALA A 33 -18.98 1.60 3.25
CA ALA A 33 -18.25 1.35 4.49
C ALA A 33 -18.75 0.07 5.19
N GLU A 34 -20.07 -0.18 5.18
CA GLU A 34 -20.64 -1.40 5.76
C GLU A 34 -20.01 -2.67 5.17
N ASP A 35 -19.90 -2.75 3.84
CA ASP A 35 -19.26 -3.88 3.17
C ASP A 35 -17.76 -3.94 3.44
N ALA A 36 -17.08 -2.78 3.46
CA ALA A 36 -15.64 -2.71 3.67
C ALA A 36 -15.20 -3.20 5.06
N PHE A 37 -16.02 -2.97 6.09
CA PHE A 37 -15.79 -3.40 7.47
C PHE A 37 -16.41 -4.76 7.79
N LYS A 38 -17.09 -5.41 6.84
CA LYS A 38 -17.73 -6.70 7.04
C LYS A 38 -16.70 -7.83 7.01
N GLY A 39 -16.69 -8.63 8.08
CA GLY A 39 -15.76 -9.74 8.29
C GLY A 39 -14.88 -9.51 9.53
N SER A 40 -14.72 -10.54 10.36
CA SER A 40 -13.97 -10.45 11.62
C SER A 40 -12.45 -10.60 11.45
N GLU A 41 -12.01 -11.17 10.34
CA GLU A 41 -10.60 -11.35 9.98
C GLU A 41 -10.47 -11.16 8.47
N TRP A 42 -9.53 -10.31 8.02
CA TRP A 42 -9.33 -9.96 6.60
C TRP A 42 -10.56 -9.35 5.92
N SER A 43 -11.22 -8.39 6.58
CA SER A 43 -12.11 -7.45 5.89
C SER A 43 -11.31 -6.63 4.85
N VAL A 44 -11.99 -5.98 3.91
CA VAL A 44 -11.30 -5.08 2.95
C VAL A 44 -10.57 -3.97 3.72
N ALA A 45 -11.18 -3.43 4.77
CA ALA A 45 -10.56 -2.43 5.62
C ALA A 45 -9.28 -2.95 6.32
N ASP A 46 -9.27 -4.21 6.77
CA ASP A 46 -8.07 -4.80 7.39
C ASP A 46 -6.96 -5.02 6.38
N ALA A 47 -7.30 -5.50 5.18
CA ALA A 47 -6.35 -5.64 4.08
C ALA A 47 -5.73 -4.28 3.73
N MET A 48 -6.54 -3.21 3.63
CA MET A 48 -6.05 -1.87 3.32
C MET A 48 -5.15 -1.27 4.40
N ARG A 49 -5.45 -1.51 5.69
CA ARG A 49 -4.56 -1.12 6.80
C ARG A 49 -3.22 -1.84 6.73
N HIS A 50 -3.23 -3.12 6.36
CA HIS A 50 -2.02 -3.91 6.21
C HIS A 50 -1.16 -3.37 5.07
N ILE A 51 -1.76 -3.13 3.90
CA ILE A 51 -1.07 -2.58 2.71
C ILE A 51 -0.53 -1.17 2.97
N GLY A 52 -1.34 -0.31 3.60
CA GLY A 52 -1.00 1.10 3.81
C GLY A 52 0.08 1.33 4.87
N GLY A 53 0.42 0.34 5.68
CA GLY A 53 1.54 0.36 6.64
C GLY A 53 1.48 1.40 7.77
N ARG A 54 0.56 2.37 7.71
CA ARG A 54 0.38 3.41 8.72
C ARG A 54 -0.63 2.95 9.77
N SER A 55 -0.17 2.83 11.01
CA SER A 55 -1.08 2.79 12.15
C SER A 55 -1.70 4.19 12.32
N GLY A 56 -3.01 4.26 12.62
CA GLY A 56 -3.68 5.53 12.84
C GLY A 56 -3.01 6.39 13.93
N TYR A 57 -2.32 5.76 14.88
CA TYR A 57 -1.61 6.43 15.97
C TYR A 57 -0.39 7.24 15.52
N ILE A 58 0.36 6.79 14.51
CA ILE A 58 1.52 7.55 14.01
C ILE A 58 1.07 8.85 13.34
N THR A 59 0.00 8.79 12.55
CA THR A 59 -0.60 10.00 11.93
C THR A 59 -1.10 10.98 12.98
N TRP A 60 -1.69 10.50 14.09
CA TRP A 60 -2.10 11.37 15.19
C TRP A 60 -0.91 11.98 15.94
N ALA A 61 0.16 11.21 16.13
CA ALA A 61 1.38 11.71 16.75
C ALA A 61 2.06 12.79 15.89
N GLU A 62 2.18 12.59 14.58
CA GLU A 62 2.70 13.60 13.64
C GLU A 62 1.91 14.90 13.70
N ARG A 63 0.57 14.81 13.70
CA ARG A 63 -0.31 15.99 13.80
C ARG A 63 -0.18 16.69 15.14
N LEU A 64 -0.13 15.96 16.24
CA LEU A 64 0.03 16.54 17.58
C LEU A 64 1.37 17.28 17.72
N VAL A 65 2.46 16.72 17.17
CA VAL A 65 3.78 17.38 17.14
C VAL A 65 3.74 18.67 16.31
N LYS A 66 3.01 18.68 15.19
CA LYS A 66 2.95 19.84 14.29
C LYS A 66 1.99 20.94 14.77
N GLU A 67 0.83 20.56 15.29
CA GLU A 67 -0.27 21.47 15.63
C GLU A 67 -0.19 21.92 17.11
N GLY A 68 0.45 21.13 18.00
CA GLY A 68 0.70 21.51 19.40
C GLY A 68 -0.53 21.50 20.32
N ASN A 69 -1.74 21.53 19.75
CA ASN A 69 -3.02 21.47 20.46
C ASN A 69 -4.08 20.76 19.61
N LEU A 70 -3.93 19.45 19.44
CA LEU A 70 -4.87 18.68 18.64
C LEU A 70 -6.15 18.38 19.43
N ASP A 71 -7.29 18.94 18.99
CA ASP A 71 -8.59 18.37 19.35
C ASP A 71 -8.78 17.09 18.56
N PHE A 72 -8.76 15.95 19.27
CA PHE A 72 -9.05 14.66 18.65
C PHE A 72 -10.51 14.67 18.20
N PRO A 73 -10.79 14.50 16.88
CA PRO A 73 -12.16 14.48 16.43
C PRO A 73 -12.89 13.29 17.06
N SER A 74 -14.18 13.48 17.34
CA SER A 74 -15.11 12.37 17.58
C SER A 74 -14.91 11.30 16.51
N PHE A 75 -15.15 10.04 16.87
CA PHE A 75 -15.00 8.93 15.93
C PHE A 75 -15.74 9.29 14.63
N PRO A 76 -15.04 9.39 13.49
CA PRO A 76 -15.66 9.79 12.24
C PRO A 76 -16.76 8.79 11.89
N SER A 77 -17.76 9.22 11.13
CA SER A 77 -18.72 8.26 10.58
C SER A 77 -17.97 7.16 9.82
N TRP A 78 -18.55 5.96 9.74
CA TRP A 78 -17.91 4.83 9.06
C TRP A 78 -17.56 5.17 7.60
N ASP A 79 -18.37 5.98 6.93
CA ASP A 79 -18.11 6.47 5.57
C ASP A 79 -16.91 7.43 5.49
N GLU A 80 -16.76 8.35 6.44
CA GLU A 80 -15.59 9.23 6.50
C GLU A 80 -14.32 8.46 6.85
N ALA A 81 -14.42 7.48 7.75
CA ALA A 81 -13.31 6.58 8.08
C ALA A 81 -12.88 5.77 6.87
N TRP A 82 -13.83 5.25 6.10
CA TRP A 82 -13.60 4.47 4.89
C TRP A 82 -12.97 5.31 3.78
N LYS A 83 -13.55 6.48 3.46
CA LYS A 83 -12.97 7.41 2.47
C LYS A 83 -11.55 7.83 2.81
N ARG A 84 -11.29 8.12 4.10
CA ARG A 84 -9.93 8.45 4.56
C ARG A 84 -8.97 7.29 4.35
N MET A 85 -9.40 6.06 4.67
CA MET A 85 -8.57 4.86 4.46
C MET A 85 -8.23 4.67 2.99
N ILE A 86 -9.21 4.81 2.09
CA ILE A 86 -8.97 4.75 0.64
C ILE A 86 -7.90 5.76 0.23
N ASN A 87 -8.07 7.03 0.60
CA ASN A 87 -7.12 8.08 0.23
C ASN A 87 -5.72 7.80 0.77
N GLN A 88 -5.60 7.41 2.05
CA GLN A 88 -4.31 7.13 2.69
C GLN A 88 -3.60 5.94 2.05
N THR A 89 -4.33 4.86 1.74
CA THR A 89 -3.73 3.71 1.05
C THR A 89 -3.30 4.07 -0.37
N LEU A 90 -4.13 4.79 -1.14
CA LEU A 90 -3.76 5.21 -2.50
C LEU A 90 -2.59 6.21 -2.53
N GLU A 91 -2.46 7.06 -1.51
CA GLU A 91 -1.32 7.96 -1.32
C GLU A 91 -0.05 7.17 -0.98
N ALA A 92 -0.13 6.15 -0.12
CA ALA A 92 1.01 5.30 0.21
C ALA A 92 1.60 4.59 -1.02
N PHE A 93 0.76 4.15 -1.97
CA PHE A 93 1.25 3.61 -3.26
C PHE A 93 2.01 4.65 -4.08
N GLU A 94 1.52 5.90 -4.11
CA GLU A 94 2.14 6.97 -4.86
C GLU A 94 3.47 7.40 -4.23
N ASP A 95 3.52 7.48 -2.90
CA ASP A 95 4.74 7.77 -2.16
C ASP A 95 5.78 6.66 -2.35
N ALA A 96 5.37 5.40 -2.33
CA ALA A 96 6.24 4.28 -2.66
C ALA A 96 6.76 4.36 -4.10
N ALA A 97 5.90 4.64 -5.09
CA ALA A 97 6.31 4.80 -6.48
C ALA A 97 7.34 5.93 -6.65
N LYS A 98 7.09 7.11 -6.05
CA LYS A 98 8.02 8.26 -6.07
C LYS A 98 9.35 7.94 -5.40
N PHE A 99 9.31 7.28 -4.24
CA PHE A 99 10.52 6.86 -3.55
C PHE A 99 11.35 5.95 -4.45
N VAL A 100 10.74 4.89 -4.99
CA VAL A 100 11.42 3.95 -5.88
C VAL A 100 11.98 4.65 -7.12
N GLU A 101 11.20 5.52 -7.76
CA GLU A 101 11.60 6.28 -8.96
C GLU A 101 12.80 7.20 -8.70
N SER A 102 12.96 7.69 -7.46
CA SER A 102 14.09 8.56 -7.08
C SER A 102 15.42 7.84 -6.83
N LEU A 103 15.42 6.50 -6.76
CA LEU A 103 16.63 5.70 -6.50
C LEU A 103 17.58 5.73 -7.71
N SER A 104 18.86 6.05 -7.46
CA SER A 104 19.91 6.01 -8.49
C SER A 104 20.35 4.58 -8.80
N ALA A 105 21.11 4.39 -9.89
CA ALA A 105 21.71 3.09 -10.22
C ALA A 105 22.61 2.55 -9.09
N ASP A 106 23.36 3.45 -8.44
CA ASP A 106 24.24 3.09 -7.32
C ASP A 106 23.44 2.73 -6.07
N ASP A 107 22.30 3.40 -5.81
CA ASP A 107 21.42 3.04 -4.71
C ASP A 107 20.85 1.62 -4.88
N LEU A 108 20.45 1.27 -6.11
CA LEU A 108 19.87 -0.02 -6.43
C LEU A 108 20.85 -1.20 -6.22
N LEU A 109 22.15 -0.93 -6.34
CA LEU A 109 23.22 -1.90 -6.12
C LEU A 109 23.59 -2.09 -4.63
N LYS A 110 23.13 -1.19 -3.74
CA LYS A 110 23.37 -1.35 -2.29
C LYS A 110 22.72 -2.64 -1.82
N ALA A 111 23.44 -3.38 -0.98
CA ALA A 111 23.01 -4.68 -0.50
C ALA A 111 23.10 -4.77 1.02
N GLY A 112 22.15 -5.52 1.60
CA GLY A 112 22.16 -5.96 2.98
C GLY A 112 22.04 -7.47 3.07
N LYS A 113 21.72 -7.97 4.27
CA LYS A 113 21.39 -9.37 4.50
C LYS A 113 19.99 -9.52 5.05
N ARG A 114 19.20 -10.45 4.49
CA ARG A 114 17.91 -10.89 5.03
C ARG A 114 17.98 -12.38 5.29
N ARG A 115 17.82 -12.78 6.56
CA ARG A 115 17.90 -14.20 6.98
C ARG A 115 19.20 -14.90 6.55
N GLY A 116 20.30 -14.15 6.46
CA GLY A 116 21.61 -14.66 6.06
C GLY A 116 21.91 -14.56 4.55
N GLU A 117 20.91 -14.31 3.71
CA GLU A 117 21.07 -14.17 2.27
C GLU A 117 21.28 -12.70 1.86
N ALA A 118 22.10 -12.47 0.83
CA ALA A 118 22.30 -11.15 0.27
C ALA A 118 21.02 -10.68 -0.44
N VAL A 119 20.63 -9.44 -0.16
CA VAL A 119 19.46 -8.81 -0.78
C VAL A 119 19.85 -7.39 -1.17
N THR A 120 19.65 -7.05 -2.44
CA THR A 120 19.89 -5.71 -2.99
C THR A 120 18.67 -4.81 -2.82
N VAL A 121 18.87 -3.50 -2.93
CA VAL A 121 17.75 -2.54 -2.98
C VAL A 121 16.85 -2.84 -4.18
N ALA A 122 17.38 -3.26 -5.33
CA ALA A 122 16.57 -3.69 -6.46
C ALA A 122 15.63 -4.87 -6.12
N ASP A 123 16.11 -5.86 -5.36
CA ASP A 123 15.29 -7.00 -4.91
C ASP A 123 14.18 -6.54 -3.94
N LEU A 124 14.47 -5.57 -3.07
CA LEU A 124 13.47 -5.00 -2.15
C LEU A 124 12.40 -4.21 -2.91
N VAL A 125 12.78 -3.43 -3.92
CA VAL A 125 11.88 -2.68 -4.78
C VAL A 125 10.90 -3.61 -5.50
N GLU A 126 11.38 -4.71 -6.06
CA GLU A 126 10.51 -5.72 -6.67
C GLU A 126 9.61 -6.40 -5.65
N GLY A 127 10.13 -6.65 -4.44
CA GLY A 127 9.36 -7.16 -3.31
C GLY A 127 8.21 -6.25 -2.89
N ILE A 128 8.40 -4.92 -2.91
CA ILE A 128 7.33 -3.94 -2.63
C ILE A 128 6.22 -4.06 -3.68
N ALA A 129 6.57 -4.08 -4.96
CA ALA A 129 5.60 -4.23 -6.04
C ALA A 129 4.82 -5.55 -5.90
N ALA A 130 5.52 -6.67 -5.66
CA ALA A 130 4.89 -7.98 -5.48
C ALA A 130 3.96 -8.03 -4.26
N HIS A 131 4.35 -7.42 -3.15
CA HIS A 131 3.53 -7.35 -1.94
C HIS A 131 2.21 -6.59 -2.17
N TYR A 132 2.26 -5.47 -2.89
CA TYR A 132 1.05 -4.74 -3.27
C TYR A 132 0.15 -5.55 -4.21
N GLU A 133 0.72 -6.16 -5.24
CA GLU A 133 -0.04 -7.00 -6.18
C GLU A 133 -0.75 -8.16 -5.46
N GLU A 134 -0.07 -8.83 -4.53
CA GLU A 134 -0.62 -9.93 -3.75
C GLU A 134 -1.87 -9.51 -2.99
N HIS A 135 -1.81 -8.39 -2.26
CA HIS A 135 -2.96 -7.97 -1.47
C HIS A 135 -4.09 -7.37 -2.30
N VAL A 136 -3.80 -6.68 -3.40
CA VAL A 136 -4.86 -6.24 -4.34
C VAL A 136 -5.53 -7.45 -4.99
N LYS A 137 -4.76 -8.48 -5.34
CA LYS A 137 -5.30 -9.76 -5.83
C LYS A 137 -6.17 -10.45 -4.79
N GLN A 138 -5.78 -10.46 -3.51
CA GLN A 138 -6.62 -10.99 -2.43
C GLN A 138 -7.92 -10.19 -2.27
N ILE A 139 -7.84 -8.86 -2.29
CA ILE A 139 -9.05 -8.01 -2.23
C ILE A 139 -10.00 -8.35 -3.38
N ARG A 140 -9.49 -8.41 -4.62
CA ARG A 140 -10.30 -8.65 -5.82
C ARG A 140 -10.80 -10.09 -5.94
N GLY A 141 -9.92 -11.06 -5.70
CA GLY A 141 -10.16 -12.47 -6.01
C GLY A 141 -10.69 -13.29 -4.83
N GLU A 142 -10.55 -12.82 -3.60
CA GLU A 142 -10.92 -13.59 -2.41
C GLU A 142 -11.90 -12.85 -1.50
N ILE A 143 -11.60 -11.60 -1.15
CA ILE A 143 -12.40 -10.85 -0.15
C ILE A 143 -13.70 -10.33 -0.77
N LYS A 144 -13.62 -9.60 -1.90
CA LYS A 144 -14.80 -9.07 -2.60
C LYS A 144 -15.82 -10.14 -3.00
N PRO A 145 -15.43 -11.30 -3.54
CA PRO A 145 -16.38 -12.36 -3.89
C PRO A 145 -17.15 -12.93 -2.68
N ARG A 146 -16.53 -13.01 -1.49
CA ARG A 146 -17.22 -13.43 -0.25
C ARG A 146 -18.31 -12.45 0.18
N LEU A 147 -18.19 -11.20 -0.25
CA LEU A 147 -19.15 -10.12 0.00
C LEU A 147 -20.20 -10.00 -1.13
N GLY A 148 -20.13 -10.82 -2.18
CA GLY A 148 -21.07 -10.79 -3.30
C GLY A 148 -20.73 -9.75 -4.38
N PHE A 149 -19.51 -9.19 -4.35
CA PHE A 149 -19.02 -8.30 -5.40
C PHE A 149 -18.27 -9.10 -6.48
N SER A 150 -18.50 -8.74 -7.75
CA SER A 150 -17.71 -9.19 -8.90
C SER A 150 -16.42 -8.38 -9.06
#